data_AF-A0A1G5V0L1-F1
#
_entry.id   AF-A0A1G5V0L1-F1
#
_cell.length_a   1.000
_cell.length_b   1.000
_cell.length_c   1.000
_cell.angle_alpha   90.00
_cell.angle_beta   90.00
_cell.angle_gamma   90.00
#
_symmetry.space_group_name_H-M   'P 1'
#
loop_
_entity.id
_entity.type
_entity.pdbx_description
1 polymer ?
#
loop_
_entity_poly.entity_id
_entity_poly.type
_entity_poly.pdbx_seq_one_letter_code
_entity_poly.pdbx_strand_id
1 'polypeptide(L)'
;MGERMSLALSDGLSELRGLISDYQHEPRILDPQDARVLCECIKELRDKARVIETRLSQKVWNDQARAERQAEADRIAEAVVRPGSNVCLFPVIPRPFSDGRPGGRA
;
A
#
# COMPACT_ATOMS: atom_id res chain seq x y z
N MET A 1 -7.43 5.42 -12.68
CA MET A 1 -8.15 4.14 -12.79
C MET A 1 -8.44 3.67 -11.38
N GLY A 2 -9.71 3.59 -10.98
CA GLY A 2 -10.07 3.08 -9.66
C GLY A 2 -9.71 1.59 -9.56
N GLU A 3 -8.99 1.21 -8.50
CA GLU A 3 -8.81 -0.20 -8.18
C GLU A 3 -10.20 -0.83 -8.06
N ARG A 4 -10.57 -1.74 -8.99
CA ARG A 4 -11.63 -2.71 -8.68
C ARG A 4 -11.12 -3.48 -7.47
N MET A 5 -11.74 -3.27 -6.32
CA MET A 5 -11.57 -4.16 -5.17
C MET A 5 -12.03 -5.55 -5.61
N SER A 6 -11.07 -6.36 -6.03
CA SER A 6 -11.29 -7.77 -6.31
C SER A 6 -11.40 -8.46 -4.96
N LEU A 7 -12.59 -8.93 -4.61
CA LEU A 7 -12.84 -9.73 -3.41
C LEU A 7 -12.36 -11.18 -3.57
N ALA A 8 -11.60 -11.49 -4.62
CA ALA A 8 -11.16 -12.83 -4.98
C ALA A 8 -10.41 -13.61 -3.87
N LEU A 9 -9.83 -12.93 -2.88
CA LEU A 9 -9.28 -13.61 -1.69
C LEU A 9 -10.39 -14.04 -0.72
N SER A 10 -11.34 -13.15 -0.43
CA SER A 10 -12.48 -13.43 0.44
C SER A 10 -13.42 -14.46 -0.17
N ASP A 11 -13.66 -14.36 -1.48
CA ASP A 11 -14.52 -15.30 -2.22
C ASP A 11 -13.90 -16.70 -2.19
N GLY A 12 -12.61 -16.83 -2.52
CA GLY A 12 -11.96 -18.13 -2.50
C GLY A 12 -11.75 -18.72 -1.09
N LEU A 13 -11.61 -17.89 -0.04
CA LEU A 13 -11.67 -18.37 1.34
C LEU A 13 -13.06 -18.92 1.71
N SER A 14 -14.12 -18.31 1.18
CA SER A 14 -15.49 -18.78 1.39
C SER A 14 -15.76 -20.09 0.65
N GLU A 15 -15.25 -20.24 -0.57
CA GLU A 15 -15.28 -21.49 -1.33
C GLU A 15 -14.51 -22.60 -0.61
N LEU A 16 -13.29 -22.32 -0.13
CA LEU A 16 -12.49 -23.29 0.64
C LEU A 16 -13.20 -23.74 1.92
N ARG A 17 -13.87 -22.82 2.63
CA ARG A 17 -14.68 -23.16 3.81
C ARG A 17 -15.83 -24.10 3.45
N GLY A 18 -16.49 -23.89 2.31
CA GLY A 18 -17.54 -24.78 1.82
C GLY A 18 -17.02 -26.18 1.48
N LEU A 19 -15.85 -26.27 0.83
CA LEU A 19 -15.24 -27.58 0.52
C LEU A 19 -14.90 -28.40 1.77
N ILE A 20 -14.57 -27.73 2.88
CA ILE A 20 -14.16 -28.40 4.12
C ILE A 20 -15.35 -28.62 5.07
N SER A 21 -16.50 -27.96 4.88
CA SER A 21 -17.64 -28.09 5.80
C SER A 21 -18.17 -29.52 5.89
N ASP A 22 -18.09 -30.27 4.79
CA ASP A 22 -18.59 -31.65 4.72
C ASP A 22 -17.79 -32.61 5.63
N TYR A 23 -16.55 -32.26 5.98
CA TYR A 23 -15.70 -33.01 6.91
C TYR A 23 -16.02 -32.74 8.38
N GLN A 24 -16.85 -31.74 8.69
CA GLN A 24 -17.20 -31.40 10.08
C GLN A 24 -18.22 -32.36 10.69
N HIS A 25 -19.01 -33.06 9.87
CA HIS A 25 -20.11 -33.91 10.32
C HIS A 25 -19.78 -35.40 10.25
N GLU A 26 -18.89 -35.82 9.36
CA GLU A 26 -18.53 -37.23 9.18
C GLU A 26 -17.02 -37.38 8.89
N PRO A 27 -16.36 -38.44 9.42
CA PRO A 27 -15.00 -38.78 9.03
C PRO A 27 -14.99 -39.26 7.58
N ARG A 28 -14.55 -38.39 6.67
CA ARG A 28 -14.42 -38.68 5.25
C ARG A 28 -12.96 -38.87 4.87
N ILE A 29 -12.70 -39.79 3.95
CA ILE A 29 -11.39 -39.96 3.32
C ILE A 29 -11.31 -38.93 2.19
N LEU A 30 -10.39 -37.98 2.33
CA LEU A 30 -10.05 -37.05 1.25
C LEU A 30 -9.24 -37.80 0.20
N ASP A 31 -9.74 -37.85 -1.03
CA ASP A 31 -9.04 -38.51 -2.12
C ASP A 31 -7.77 -37.70 -2.51
N PRO A 32 -6.71 -38.35 -3.03
CA PRO A 32 -5.49 -37.66 -3.43
C PRO A 32 -5.68 -36.53 -4.46
N GLN A 33 -6.69 -36.64 -5.33
CA GLN A 33 -7.01 -35.62 -6.33
C GLN A 33 -7.64 -34.39 -5.68
N ASP A 34 -8.63 -34.56 -4.81
CA ASP A 34 -9.24 -33.49 -4.03
C ASP A 34 -8.21 -32.82 -3.11
N ALA A 35 -7.31 -33.60 -2.50
CA ALA A 35 -6.20 -33.07 -1.72
C ALA A 35 -5.26 -32.17 -2.54
N ARG A 36 -5.01 -32.52 -3.82
CA ARG A 36 -4.22 -31.67 -4.73
C ARG A 36 -4.95 -30.39 -5.08
N VAL A 37 -6.25 -30.46 -5.38
CA VAL A 37 -7.07 -29.29 -5.68
C VAL A 37 -7.07 -28.33 -4.49
N LEU A 38 -7.28 -28.86 -3.27
CA LEU A 38 -7.25 -28.06 -2.04
C LEU A 38 -5.89 -27.39 -1.81
N CYS A 39 -4.79 -28.11 -2.07
CA CYS A 39 -3.44 -27.54 -2.00
C CYS A 39 -3.22 -26.38 -2.97
N GLU A 40 -3.66 -26.52 -4.23
CA GLU A 40 -3.54 -25.44 -5.22
C GLU A 40 -4.42 -24.23 -4.86
N CYS A 41 -5.65 -24.46 -4.39
CA CYS A 41 -6.52 -23.37 -3.89
C CYS A 41 -5.86 -22.61 -2.73
N ILE A 42 -5.30 -23.30 -1.73
CA ILE A 42 -4.60 -22.68 -0.61
C ILE A 42 -3.41 -21.85 -1.10
N LYS A 43 -2.64 -22.39 -2.04
CA LYS A 43 -1.48 -21.71 -2.63
C LYS A 43 -1.89 -20.43 -3.37
N GLU A 44 -2.94 -20.47 -4.18
CA GLU A 44 -3.46 -19.28 -4.86
C GLU A 44 -3.94 -18.21 -3.88
N LEU A 45 -4.65 -18.61 -2.81
CA LEU A 45 -5.12 -17.69 -1.78
C LEU A 45 -3.95 -17.05 -1.03
N ARG A 46 -2.93 -17.83 -0.68
CA ARG A 46 -1.71 -17.32 -0.05
C ARG A 46 -1.02 -16.28 -0.93
N ASP A 47 -0.90 -16.56 -2.22
CA ASP A 47 -0.22 -15.65 -3.15
C ASP A 47 -1.03 -14.34 -3.32
N LYS A 48 -2.36 -14.42 -3.39
CA LYS A 48 -3.25 -13.23 -3.36
C LYS A 48 -3.11 -12.43 -2.06
N ALA A 49 -3.08 -13.09 -0.90
CA ALA A 49 -2.90 -12.44 0.40
C ALA A 49 -1.56 -11.68 0.47
N ARG A 50 -0.47 -12.31 0.02
CA ARG A 50 0.87 -11.69 -0.01
C ARG A 50 0.92 -10.44 -0.88
N VAL A 51 0.21 -10.42 -2.01
CA VAL A 51 0.11 -9.23 -2.86
C VAL A 51 -0.58 -8.09 -2.10
N ILE A 52 -1.67 -8.38 -1.39
CA ILE A 52 -2.40 -7.37 -0.58
C ILE A 52 -1.50 -6.83 0.54
N GLU A 53 -0.82 -7.71 1.29
CA GLU A 53 0.11 -7.31 2.35
C GLU A 53 1.24 -6.41 1.82
N THR A 54 1.81 -6.76 0.66
CA THR A 54 2.87 -5.97 0.04
C THR A 54 2.38 -4.57 -0.35
N ARG A 55 1.19 -4.47 -0.94
CA ARG A 55 0.59 -3.18 -1.30
C ARG A 55 0.25 -2.33 -0.08
N LEU A 56 -0.29 -2.96 0.97
CA LEU A 56 -0.59 -2.28 2.23
C LEU A 56 0.68 -1.75 2.88
N SER A 57 1.73 -2.58 2.98
CA SER A 57 3.03 -2.19 3.53
C SER A 57 3.62 -1.00 2.76
N GLN A 58 3.59 -1.06 1.41
CA GLN A 58 4.04 0.05 0.57
C GLN A 58 3.25 1.34 0.84
N LYS A 59 1.92 1.24 0.96
CA LYS A 59 1.06 2.40 1.25
C LYS A 59 1.39 3.01 2.61
N VAL A 60 1.45 2.18 3.66
CA VAL A 60 1.78 2.61 5.02
C VAL A 60 3.13 3.31 5.07
N TRP A 61 4.15 2.73 4.43
CA TRP A 61 5.48 3.31 4.39
C TRP A 61 5.51 4.66 3.64
N ASN A 62 4.82 4.75 2.50
CA ASN A 62 4.71 6.00 1.74
C ASN A 62 3.97 7.09 2.52
N ASP A 63 2.90 6.75 3.22
CA ASP A 63 2.13 7.69 4.03
C ASP A 63 2.95 8.19 5.21
N GLN A 64 3.68 7.30 5.89
CA GLN A 64 4.63 7.65 6.93
C GLN A 64 5.74 8.59 6.41
N ALA A 65 6.36 8.27 5.28
CA ALA A 65 7.40 9.10 4.67
C ALA A 65 6.87 10.47 4.20
N ARG A 66 5.59 10.59 3.85
CA ARG A 66 4.95 11.89 3.58
C ARG A 66 4.78 12.70 4.86
N ALA A 67 4.28 12.07 5.92
CA ALA A 67 4.11 12.73 7.22
C ALA A 67 5.44 13.24 7.78
N GLU A 68 6.51 12.44 7.70
CA GLU A 68 7.86 12.82 8.13
C GLU A 68 8.41 14.00 7.32
N ARG A 69 8.23 14.00 5.99
CA ARG A 69 8.64 15.14 5.15
C ARG A 69 7.88 16.41 5.47
N GLN A 70 6.58 16.31 5.76
CA GLN A 70 5.79 17.47 6.16
C GLN A 70 6.28 18.02 7.50
N ALA A 71 6.49 17.16 8.50
CA ALA A 71 6.99 17.56 9.81
C ALA A 71 8.42 18.16 9.74
N GLU A 72 9.26 17.70 8.82
CA GLU A 72 10.56 18.33 8.56
C GLU A 72 10.41 19.70 7.89
N ALA A 73 9.55 19.82 6.88
CA ALA A 73 9.29 21.09 6.21
C ALA A 73 8.76 22.15 7.19
N ASP A 74 7.85 21.77 8.09
CA ASP A 74 7.31 22.65 9.13
C ASP A 74 8.41 23.11 10.10
N ARG A 75 9.31 22.20 10.52
CA ARG A 75 10.47 22.54 11.36
C ARG A 75 11.44 23.51 10.68
N ILE A 76 11.71 23.30 9.40
CA ILE A 76 12.56 24.21 8.61
C ILE A 76 11.89 25.59 8.48
N ALA A 77 10.59 25.63 8.16
CA ALA A 77 9.84 26.88 8.05
C ALA A 77 9.86 27.68 9.36
N GLU A 78 9.66 27.00 10.50
CA GLU A 78 9.75 27.64 11.82
C GLU A 78 11.17 28.19 12.09
N ALA A 79 12.21 27.42 11.73
CA ALA A 79 13.60 27.85 11.91
C ALA A 79 13.97 29.05 11.02
N VAL A 80 13.42 29.19 9.82
CA VAL A 80 13.68 30.33 8.91
C VAL A 80 13.13 31.65 9.48
N VAL A 81 12.01 31.62 10.20
CA VAL A 81 11.35 32.83 10.74
C VAL A 81 12.05 33.36 11.99
N ARG A 82 12.89 32.56 12.67
CA ARG A 82 13.59 32.99 13.90
C ARG A 82 14.72 34.00 13.59
N PRO A 83 14.77 35.14 14.31
CA PRO A 83 15.89 36.08 14.18
C PRO A 83 17.23 35.42 14.52
N GLY A 84 18.24 35.55 13.66
CA GLY A 84 19.56 34.93 13.85
C GLY A 84 19.67 33.46 13.42
N SER A 85 18.70 32.97 12.64
CA SER A 85 18.73 31.61 12.05
C SER A 85 19.93 31.40 11.12
N ASN A 86 20.56 30.23 11.23
CA ASN A 86 21.63 29.78 10.32
C ASN A 86 21.08 29.02 9.08
N VAL A 87 19.76 29.01 8.88
CA VAL A 87 19.15 28.36 7.71
C VAL A 87 19.23 29.29 6.51
N CYS A 88 20.18 29.02 5.61
CA CYS A 88 20.28 29.72 4.33
C CYS A 88 19.42 29.00 3.28
N LEU A 89 18.31 29.62 2.86
CA LEU A 89 17.60 29.16 1.67
C LEU A 89 18.51 29.34 0.46
N PHE A 90 18.65 28.30 -0.39
CA PHE A 90 19.33 28.46 -1.66
C PHE A 90 18.67 29.61 -2.43
N PRO A 91 19.44 30.56 -2.99
CA PRO A 91 18.86 31.65 -3.75
C PRO A 91 18.03 31.06 -4.90
N VAL A 92 16.75 31.42 -4.94
CA VAL A 92 15.85 31.00 -6.01
C VAL A 92 16.33 31.69 -7.29
N ILE A 93 17.03 30.94 -8.14
CA ILE A 93 17.41 31.43 -9.46
C ILE A 93 16.13 31.49 -10.31
N PRO A 94 15.75 32.65 -10.87
CA PRO A 94 14.59 32.74 -11.74
C PRO A 94 14.79 31.81 -12.95
N ARG A 95 13.76 31.04 -13.30
CA ARG A 95 13.84 30.19 -14.50
C ARG A 95 14.08 31.08 -15.73
N PRO A 96 15.07 30.77 -16.58
CA PRO A 96 15.46 31.63 -17.69
C PRO A 96 14.39 31.74 -18.79
N PHE A 97 13.34 30.91 -18.76
CA PHE A 97 12.23 30.97 -19.70
C PHE A 97 10.91 30.87 -18.95
N SER A 98 10.03 31.88 -19.11
CA SER A 98 8.64 31.83 -18.66
C SER A 98 7.79 31.24 -19.78
N ASP A 99 7.51 29.95 -19.74
CA ASP A 99 6.61 29.23 -20.63
C ASP A 99 5.12 29.55 -20.38
N GLY A 100 4.82 30.80 -19.99
CA GLY A 100 3.46 31.32 -19.76
C GLY A 100 2.72 30.72 -18.57
N ARG A 101 3.33 29.82 -17.80
CA ARG A 101 2.73 29.24 -16.60
C ARG A 101 2.89 30.20 -15.42
N PRO A 102 1.82 30.48 -14.64
CA PRO A 102 1.90 31.39 -13.52
C PRO A 102 2.96 30.87 -12.54
N GLY A 103 3.97 31.70 -12.29
CA GLY A 103 5.04 31.41 -11.35
C GLY A 103 4.46 31.06 -10.00
N GLY A 104 4.83 29.90 -9.47
CA GLY A 104 4.46 29.50 -8.11
C GLY A 104 4.95 30.57 -7.15
N ARG A 105 4.01 31.21 -6.44
CA ARG A 105 4.33 32.14 -5.36
C ARG A 105 5.08 31.37 -4.28
N ALA A 106 6.20 31.96 -3.84
CA ALA A 106 6.90 31.61 -2.62
C ALA A 106 6.02 31.89 -1.40
#